data_AF-A0AAU5FQT0-F1
#
_entry.id   AF-A0AAU5FQT0-F1
#
_cell.length_a   1.000
_cell.length_b   1.000
_cell.length_c   1.000
_cell.angle_alpha   90.00
_cell.angle_beta   90.00
_cell.angle_gamma   90.00
#
_symmetry.space_group_name_H-M   'P 1'
#
loop_
_entity.id
_entity.type
_entity.pdbx_description
1 polymer ?
#
loop_
_entity_poly.entity_id
_entity_poly.type
_entity_poly.pdbx_seq_one_letter_code
_entity_poly.pdbx_strand_id
1 'polypeptide(L)'
;MTSSHRLPGAATVPFITLRENEHDVSDRSLALRPFRNGLGLCYADEHDDDRDPSGILHARVTQTRNPTNWPTGKPRWKQVHPTRQRECATHMLCHVCKEQPSRNEMGILFIDVLGPKARPEAARLEGMRTFQPPVCLPHAKTAIDLCPHLQRNTFVAMRVATPRLTGMLGTPYTITGLTITPAHTPTGTAMKQAIIPFNHPQRHYFLGAQYAIELNQVTVIDLEDELAKATARGRVTIT
;
A
#
# COMPACT_ATOMS: atom_id res chain seq x y z
N MET A 1 24.94 -14.09 7.79
CA MET A 1 23.98 -14.65 6.81
C MET A 1 23.77 -13.61 5.73
N THR A 2 24.38 -13.85 4.57
CA THR A 2 24.50 -12.91 3.46
C THR A 2 23.13 -12.68 2.81
N SER A 3 22.60 -11.46 2.94
CA SER A 3 21.43 -10.98 2.23
C SER A 3 21.65 -11.17 0.73
N SER A 4 20.86 -12.04 0.10
CA SER A 4 20.80 -12.16 -1.35
C SER A 4 20.06 -10.94 -1.90
N HIS A 5 20.75 -9.80 -1.93
CA HIS A 5 20.31 -8.66 -2.73
C HIS A 5 20.40 -9.07 -4.20
N ARG A 6 19.28 -9.55 -4.77
CA ARG A 6 19.13 -9.52 -6.22
C ARG A 6 19.05 -8.06 -6.66
N LEU A 7 20.17 -7.52 -7.09
CA LEU A 7 20.18 -6.44 -8.07
C LEU A 7 20.54 -7.10 -9.41
N PRO A 8 19.66 -7.02 -10.42
CA PRO A 8 20.19 -6.53 -11.70
C PRO A 8 19.16 -5.81 -12.61
N GLY A 9 19.62 -4.72 -13.25
CA GLY A 9 19.60 -4.54 -14.71
C GLY A 9 18.28 -4.38 -15.47
N ALA A 10 17.11 -4.54 -14.86
CA ALA A 10 15.82 -4.21 -15.44
C ALA A 10 15.00 -3.47 -14.39
N ALA A 11 14.24 -2.44 -14.78
CA ALA A 11 13.42 -1.63 -13.86
C ALA A 11 12.73 -2.55 -12.85
N THR A 12 13.13 -2.46 -11.58
CA THR A 12 12.66 -3.38 -10.54
C THR A 12 11.17 -3.16 -10.37
N VAL A 13 10.37 -4.07 -10.94
CA VAL A 13 8.92 -3.99 -10.84
C VAL A 13 8.54 -4.19 -9.37
N PRO A 14 7.86 -3.23 -8.72
CA PRO A 14 7.51 -3.38 -7.33
C PRO A 14 6.70 -4.64 -7.06
N PHE A 15 7.02 -5.35 -5.96
CA PHE A 15 6.28 -6.52 -5.50
C PHE A 15 4.78 -6.27 -5.41
N ILE A 16 4.33 -5.05 -5.07
CA ILE A 16 2.90 -4.72 -4.98
C ILE A 16 2.21 -4.47 -6.34
N THR A 17 2.95 -4.44 -7.46
CA THR A 17 2.38 -4.08 -8.78
C THR A 17 1.50 -5.18 -9.34
N LEU A 18 0.27 -4.85 -9.72
CA LEU A 18 -0.65 -5.77 -10.41
C LEU A 18 -0.02 -6.28 -11.72
N ARG A 19 -0.30 -7.52 -12.08
CA ARG A 19 0.22 -8.19 -13.29
C ARG A 19 -0.90 -8.42 -14.30
N GLU A 20 -0.55 -8.59 -15.56
CA GLU A 20 -1.48 -9.12 -16.56
C GLU A 20 -2.00 -10.48 -16.11
N ASN A 21 -3.27 -10.78 -16.40
CA ASN A 21 -4.02 -11.97 -15.99
C ASN A 21 -4.35 -12.09 -14.48
N GLU A 22 -4.00 -11.07 -13.69
CA GLU A 22 -4.56 -10.87 -12.36
C GLU A 22 -5.85 -10.05 -12.50
N HIS A 23 -6.96 -10.58 -11.98
CA HIS A 23 -8.30 -10.06 -12.17
C HIS A 23 -8.97 -9.84 -10.83
N ASP A 24 -9.69 -8.72 -10.70
CA ASP A 24 -10.66 -8.56 -9.63
C ASP A 24 -11.74 -9.62 -9.77
N VAL A 25 -11.95 -10.39 -8.71
CA VAL A 25 -12.94 -11.47 -8.64
C VAL A 25 -13.90 -11.27 -7.47
N SER A 26 -13.90 -10.08 -6.87
CA SER A 26 -14.74 -9.74 -5.72
C SER A 26 -16.22 -9.94 -6.06
N ASP A 27 -16.68 -9.44 -7.20
CA ASP A 27 -18.10 -9.48 -7.57
C ASP A 27 -18.63 -10.91 -7.82
N ARG A 28 -17.77 -11.92 -8.01
CA ARG A 28 -18.20 -13.29 -8.34
C ARG A 28 -18.94 -13.98 -7.20
N SER A 29 -18.59 -13.66 -5.97
CA SER A 29 -19.16 -14.27 -4.77
C SER A 29 -19.70 -13.22 -3.79
N LEU A 30 -19.74 -11.94 -4.17
CA LEU A 30 -20.18 -10.87 -3.29
C LEU A 30 -21.66 -11.05 -2.95
N ALA A 31 -21.96 -11.10 -1.66
CA ALA A 31 -23.27 -11.42 -1.13
C ALA A 31 -23.59 -10.56 0.11
N LEU A 32 -24.79 -10.77 0.65
CA LEU A 32 -25.26 -10.15 1.88
C LEU A 32 -25.42 -11.20 2.97
N ARG A 33 -24.99 -10.85 4.19
CA ARG A 33 -25.33 -11.62 5.40
C ARG A 33 -25.86 -10.71 6.50
N PRO A 34 -26.61 -11.27 7.47
CA PRO A 34 -27.02 -10.53 8.66
C PRO A 34 -25.81 -10.07 9.50
N PHE A 35 -25.89 -8.83 9.97
CA PHE A 35 -25.05 -8.18 10.99
C PHE A 35 -25.96 -7.60 12.09
N ARG A 36 -25.39 -7.17 13.22
CA ARG A 36 -26.16 -6.65 14.37
C ARG A 36 -27.16 -5.55 14.01
N ASN A 37 -26.87 -4.72 13.01
CA ASN A 37 -27.67 -3.55 12.63
C ASN A 37 -28.23 -3.63 11.19
N GLY A 38 -28.44 -4.83 10.65
CA GLY A 38 -29.00 -5.03 9.30
C GLY A 38 -28.15 -5.97 8.46
N LEU A 39 -28.19 -5.83 7.14
CA LEU A 39 -27.33 -6.60 6.22
C LEU A 39 -25.95 -5.95 6.09
N GLY A 40 -24.95 -6.73 5.70
CA GLY A 40 -23.62 -6.25 5.34
C GLY A 40 -22.96 -7.15 4.30
N LEU A 41 -21.91 -6.64 3.65
CA LEU A 41 -21.17 -7.35 2.63
C LEU A 41 -20.47 -8.58 3.20
N CYS A 42 -20.51 -9.67 2.45
CA CYS A 42 -19.72 -10.88 2.66
C CYS A 42 -19.37 -11.50 1.31
N TYR A 43 -18.55 -12.55 1.34
CA TYR A 43 -18.50 -13.51 0.23
C TYR A 43 -19.36 -14.72 0.56
N ALA A 44 -20.03 -15.31 -0.44
CA ALA A 44 -20.76 -16.56 -0.28
C ALA A 44 -19.83 -17.71 0.15
N ASP A 45 -18.56 -17.64 -0.24
CA ASP A 45 -17.45 -18.51 0.11
C ASP A 45 -16.40 -17.78 0.97
N GLU A 46 -16.85 -16.94 1.92
CA GLU A 46 -15.97 -16.18 2.81
C GLU A 46 -15.10 -17.10 3.69
N HIS A 47 -13.81 -16.75 3.79
CA HIS A 47 -12.81 -17.34 4.68
C HIS A 47 -12.31 -16.28 5.67
N ASP A 48 -11.64 -16.72 6.74
CA ASP A 48 -11.16 -15.82 7.80
C ASP A 48 -10.23 -14.71 7.28
N ASP A 49 -9.41 -15.00 6.26
CA ASP A 49 -8.47 -14.04 5.65
C ASP A 49 -9.15 -12.99 4.75
N ASP A 50 -10.45 -13.14 4.45
CA ASP A 50 -11.21 -12.15 3.70
C ASP A 50 -11.58 -10.93 4.53
N ARG A 51 -11.22 -10.88 5.81
CA ARG A 51 -11.46 -9.69 6.63
C ARG A 51 -10.23 -9.17 7.30
N ASP A 52 -10.21 -7.85 7.48
CA ASP A 52 -9.32 -7.25 8.45
C ASP A 52 -9.81 -7.55 9.89
N PRO A 53 -8.96 -7.45 10.93
CA PRO A 53 -9.36 -7.67 12.32
C PRO A 53 -10.54 -6.82 12.79
N SER A 54 -10.81 -5.69 12.14
CA SER A 54 -11.92 -4.78 12.42
C SER A 54 -13.23 -5.17 11.71
N GLY A 55 -13.18 -6.16 10.83
CA GLY A 55 -14.31 -6.75 10.12
C GLY A 55 -14.64 -6.15 8.76
N ILE A 56 -13.78 -5.30 8.17
CA ILE A 56 -13.88 -4.84 6.78
C ILE A 56 -13.61 -6.02 5.85
N LEU A 57 -14.46 -6.19 4.83
CA LEU A 57 -14.27 -7.23 3.81
C LEU A 57 -13.16 -6.80 2.83
N HIS A 58 -12.22 -7.69 2.56
CA HIS A 58 -11.11 -7.49 1.64
C HIS A 58 -11.53 -7.74 0.18
N ALA A 59 -11.17 -6.83 -0.72
CA ALA A 59 -11.21 -7.08 -2.16
C ALA A 59 -10.30 -8.26 -2.54
N ARG A 60 -10.81 -9.13 -3.43
CA ARG A 60 -10.13 -10.32 -3.95
C ARG A 60 -9.63 -10.07 -5.37
N VAL A 61 -8.36 -10.36 -5.58
CA VAL A 61 -7.71 -10.32 -6.88
C VAL A 61 -6.97 -11.64 -7.08
N THR A 62 -7.13 -12.26 -8.24
CA THR A 62 -6.38 -13.47 -8.59
C THR A 62 -4.89 -13.13 -8.65
N GLN A 63 -4.04 -14.08 -8.26
CA GLN A 63 -2.60 -13.87 -8.24
C GLN A 63 -1.89 -15.06 -8.86
N THR A 64 -0.89 -14.79 -9.69
CA THR A 64 -0.01 -15.79 -10.27
C THR A 64 1.39 -15.61 -9.70
N ARG A 65 1.94 -16.67 -9.13
CA ARG A 65 3.23 -16.66 -8.44
C ARG A 65 4.13 -17.80 -8.91
N ASN A 66 5.44 -17.56 -8.87
CA ASN A 66 6.44 -18.59 -9.09
C ASN A 66 6.68 -19.42 -7.80
N PRO A 67 7.49 -20.48 -7.84
CA PRO A 67 7.79 -21.31 -6.66
C PRO A 67 8.44 -20.58 -5.49
N THR A 68 9.08 -19.43 -5.73
CA THR A 68 9.65 -18.57 -4.68
C THR A 68 8.64 -17.52 -4.19
N ASN A 69 7.34 -17.75 -4.41
CA ASN A 69 6.24 -16.88 -4.02
C ASN A 69 6.30 -15.46 -4.63
N TRP A 70 6.97 -15.29 -5.78
CA TRP A 70 7.12 -14.02 -6.47
C TRP A 70 6.08 -13.83 -7.58
N PRO A 71 5.51 -12.62 -7.77
CA PRO A 71 4.53 -12.37 -8.82
C PRO A 71 5.12 -12.61 -10.22
N THR A 72 4.33 -13.24 -11.09
CA THR A 72 4.69 -13.50 -12.49
C THR A 72 3.75 -12.74 -13.44
N GLY A 73 4.16 -12.60 -14.71
CA GLY A 73 3.42 -11.83 -15.71
C GLY A 73 3.89 -10.39 -15.86
N LYS A 74 3.47 -9.75 -16.96
CA LYS A 74 3.84 -8.37 -17.28
C LYS A 74 3.21 -7.39 -16.28
N PRO A 75 3.93 -6.34 -15.84
CA PRO A 75 3.36 -5.36 -14.91
C PRO A 75 2.28 -4.49 -15.56
N ARG A 76 1.18 -4.31 -14.84
CA ARG A 76 0.22 -3.22 -15.06
C ARG A 76 0.64 -2.03 -14.21
N TRP A 77 1.53 -1.21 -14.77
CA TRP A 77 2.06 -0.03 -14.08
C TRP A 77 0.94 0.87 -13.54
N LYS A 78 1.18 1.49 -12.37
CA LYS A 78 0.22 2.31 -11.60
C LYS A 78 -0.97 1.55 -10.99
N GLN A 79 -1.12 0.25 -11.25
CA GLN A 79 -2.13 -0.58 -10.60
C GLN A 79 -1.49 -1.37 -9.46
N VAL A 80 -2.12 -1.30 -8.29
CA VAL A 80 -1.66 -1.95 -7.06
C VAL A 80 -2.47 -3.22 -6.85
N HIS A 81 -1.79 -4.33 -6.60
CA HIS A 81 -2.45 -5.57 -6.20
C HIS A 81 -2.82 -5.49 -4.70
N PRO A 82 -4.12 -5.52 -4.36
CA PRO A 82 -4.60 -5.19 -3.02
C PRO A 82 -4.05 -6.15 -1.94
N THR A 83 -4.06 -7.47 -2.18
CA THR A 83 -3.48 -8.44 -1.23
C THR A 83 -1.99 -8.20 -0.95
N ARG A 84 -1.19 -7.91 -1.99
CA ARG A 84 0.25 -7.68 -1.85
C ARG A 84 0.56 -6.34 -1.18
N GLN A 85 -0.25 -5.32 -1.45
CA GLN A 85 -0.15 -4.05 -0.71
C GLN A 85 -0.46 -4.25 0.77
N ARG A 86 -1.54 -4.97 1.09
CA ARG A 86 -1.92 -5.25 2.48
C ARG A 86 -0.83 -6.06 3.18
N GLU A 87 -0.26 -7.07 2.52
CA GLU A 87 0.87 -7.85 3.04
C GLU A 87 2.06 -6.94 3.40
N CYS A 88 2.49 -6.07 2.48
CA CYS A 88 3.59 -5.14 2.76
C CYS A 88 3.26 -4.11 3.84
N ALA A 89 2.02 -3.59 3.89
CA ALA A 89 1.59 -2.61 4.87
C ALA A 89 1.49 -3.21 6.28
N THR A 90 0.89 -4.40 6.43
CA THR A 90 0.75 -5.13 7.71
C THR A 90 2.11 -5.39 8.35
N HIS A 91 3.08 -5.82 7.55
CA HIS A 91 4.41 -6.21 8.05
C HIS A 91 5.46 -5.10 7.91
N MET A 92 5.07 -3.90 7.47
CA MET A 92 5.96 -2.78 7.17
C MET A 92 7.17 -3.22 6.31
N LEU A 93 6.91 -3.95 5.24
CA LEU A 93 7.93 -4.45 4.31
C LEU A 93 8.16 -3.46 3.17
N CYS A 94 9.34 -3.52 2.57
CA CYS A 94 9.64 -2.84 1.33
C CYS A 94 8.63 -3.27 0.25
N HIS A 95 7.84 -2.33 -0.27
CA HIS A 95 6.82 -2.63 -1.29
C HIS A 95 7.40 -3.09 -2.64
N VAL A 96 8.73 -3.00 -2.81
CA VAL A 96 9.45 -3.43 -4.02
C VAL A 96 9.97 -4.85 -3.89
N CYS A 97 10.70 -5.17 -2.82
CA CYS A 97 11.33 -6.49 -2.66
C CYS A 97 10.76 -7.34 -1.53
N LYS A 98 9.69 -6.93 -0.85
CA LYS A 98 9.04 -7.72 0.22
C LYS A 98 9.96 -8.07 1.40
N GLU A 99 11.12 -7.41 1.49
CA GLU A 99 12.09 -7.54 2.59
C GLU A 99 11.97 -6.37 3.56
N GLN A 100 12.76 -6.38 4.64
CA GLN A 100 12.80 -5.27 5.58
C GLN A 100 13.15 -3.94 4.88
N PRO A 101 12.41 -2.85 5.15
CA PRO A 101 12.71 -1.53 4.63
C PRO A 101 13.97 -0.95 5.29
N SER A 102 14.44 0.19 4.80
CA SER A 102 15.50 0.89 5.49
C SER A 102 14.97 1.44 6.82
N ARG A 103 15.69 1.18 7.90
CA ARG A 103 15.40 1.67 9.24
C ARG A 103 16.67 2.25 9.87
N ASN A 104 16.54 3.37 10.56
CA ASN A 104 17.56 3.95 11.42
C ASN A 104 16.90 4.52 12.70
N GLU A 105 17.68 5.22 13.52
CA GLU A 105 17.24 5.90 14.75
C GLU A 105 16.07 6.89 14.55
N MET A 106 15.91 7.43 13.34
CA MET A 106 14.82 8.35 13.00
C MET A 106 13.55 7.64 12.52
N GLY A 107 13.63 6.32 12.24
CA GLY A 107 12.49 5.50 11.85
C GLY A 107 12.63 4.78 10.50
N ILE A 108 11.49 4.42 9.93
CA ILE A 108 11.39 3.66 8.68
C ILE A 108 11.37 4.62 7.49
N LEU A 109 12.04 4.25 6.40
CA LEU A 109 12.04 5.02 5.16
C LEU A 109 10.73 4.85 4.38
N PHE A 110 10.10 5.99 4.11
CA PHE A 110 9.02 6.13 3.13
C PHE A 110 9.42 7.13 2.05
N ILE A 111 8.85 6.96 0.87
CA ILE A 111 8.88 7.95 -0.22
C ILE A 111 7.43 8.20 -0.60
N ASP A 112 7.09 9.46 -0.83
CA ASP A 112 5.81 9.83 -1.41
C ASP A 112 5.99 10.91 -2.48
N VAL A 113 4.96 11.12 -3.29
CA VAL A 113 4.94 12.14 -4.35
C VAL A 113 4.09 13.32 -3.88
N LEU A 114 4.69 14.50 -3.89
CA LEU A 114 3.99 15.76 -3.67
C LEU A 114 3.53 16.35 -4.99
N GLY A 115 2.41 17.09 -4.97
CA GLY A 115 1.91 17.80 -6.14
C GLY A 115 2.93 18.83 -6.67
N PRO A 116 2.81 19.27 -7.94
CA PRO A 116 3.85 20.01 -8.68
C PRO A 116 4.27 21.40 -8.14
N LYS A 117 3.84 21.79 -6.93
CA LYS A 117 4.21 23.06 -6.25
C LYS A 117 4.28 22.93 -4.72
N ALA A 118 4.20 21.70 -4.18
CA ALA A 118 4.17 21.49 -2.74
C ALA A 118 5.58 21.53 -2.16
N ARG A 119 5.75 22.27 -1.05
CA ARG A 119 6.98 22.25 -0.27
C ARG A 119 6.93 21.06 0.72
N PRO A 120 7.98 20.23 0.80
CA PRO A 120 8.06 19.12 1.74
C PRO A 120 8.35 19.65 3.15
N GLU A 121 7.36 20.26 3.79
CA GLU A 121 7.46 20.66 5.20
C GLU A 121 7.01 19.49 6.09
N ALA A 122 7.86 19.04 7.01
CA ALA A 122 7.57 17.91 7.90
C ALA A 122 6.25 18.06 8.66
N ALA A 123 5.93 19.28 9.11
CA ALA A 123 4.68 19.59 9.79
C ALA A 123 3.42 19.32 8.95
N ARG A 124 3.53 19.33 7.61
CA ARG A 124 2.42 18.99 6.70
C ARG A 124 2.29 17.49 6.43
N LEU A 125 3.32 16.71 6.78
CA LEU A 125 3.36 15.26 6.61
C LEU A 125 2.95 14.52 7.88
N GLU A 126 3.01 15.18 9.04
CA GLU A 126 2.55 14.62 10.31
C GLU A 126 1.04 14.30 10.24
N GLY A 127 0.66 13.07 10.57
CA GLY A 127 -0.71 12.58 10.45
C GLY A 127 -1.18 12.35 9.00
N MET A 128 -0.32 12.56 8.00
CA MET A 128 -0.65 12.28 6.61
C MET A 128 -0.86 10.77 6.42
N ARG A 129 -1.84 10.42 5.58
CA ARG A 129 -2.10 9.03 5.19
C ARG A 129 -1.52 8.74 3.82
N THR A 130 -0.75 7.68 3.72
CA THR A 130 -0.27 7.11 2.46
C THR A 130 -0.80 5.68 2.28
N PHE A 131 -0.89 5.25 1.03
CA PHE A 131 -1.17 3.86 0.67
C PHE A 131 0.08 3.13 0.19
N GLN A 132 1.20 3.84 0.05
CA GLN A 132 2.48 3.26 -0.33
C GLN A 132 3.17 2.70 0.93
N PRO A 133 3.41 1.37 1.01
CA PRO A 133 4.20 0.82 2.09
C PRO A 133 5.67 1.31 2.02
N PRO A 134 6.45 1.09 3.10
CA PRO A 134 7.85 1.46 3.18
C PRO A 134 8.72 1.02 2.00
N VAL A 135 9.95 1.54 1.95
CA VAL A 135 10.95 1.17 0.94
C VAL A 135 12.34 1.00 1.54
N CYS A 136 13.20 0.17 0.94
CA CYS A 136 14.62 0.08 1.31
C CYS A 136 15.48 1.04 0.48
N LEU A 137 16.66 1.41 0.99
CA LEU A 137 17.54 2.39 0.34
C LEU A 137 17.91 2.03 -1.13
N PRO A 138 18.26 0.76 -1.45
CA PRO A 138 18.52 0.38 -2.84
C PRO A 138 17.32 0.65 -3.76
N HIS A 139 16.11 0.25 -3.35
CA HIS A 139 14.91 0.44 -4.16
C HIS A 139 14.42 1.90 -4.17
N ALA A 140 14.70 2.66 -3.13
CA ALA A 140 14.49 4.11 -3.11
C ALA A 140 15.34 4.80 -4.20
N LYS A 141 16.62 4.45 -4.31
CA LYS A 141 17.51 4.94 -5.37
C LYS A 141 17.02 4.52 -6.76
N THR A 142 16.70 3.23 -6.94
CA THR A 142 16.16 2.72 -8.20
C THR A 142 14.87 3.45 -8.61
N ALA A 143 13.99 3.74 -7.65
CA ALA A 143 12.75 4.46 -7.93
C ALA A 143 13.01 5.88 -8.44
N ILE A 144 13.92 6.64 -7.82
CA ILE A 144 14.27 7.98 -8.30
C ILE A 144 14.88 7.94 -9.71
N ASP A 145 15.77 6.98 -9.95
CA ASP A 145 16.49 6.89 -11.21
C ASP A 145 15.61 6.46 -12.38
N LEU A 146 14.64 5.57 -12.13
CA LEU A 146 13.94 4.85 -13.19
C LEU A 146 12.44 5.10 -13.24
N CYS A 147 11.83 5.73 -12.23
CA CYS A 147 10.38 5.97 -12.22
C CYS A 147 10.06 7.31 -12.89
N PRO A 148 9.43 7.31 -14.08
CA PRO A 148 9.08 8.57 -14.77
C PRO A 148 8.06 9.39 -14.00
N HIS A 149 7.34 8.78 -13.04
CA HIS A 149 6.42 9.51 -12.18
C HIS A 149 7.16 10.33 -11.13
N LEU A 150 8.20 9.79 -10.50
CA LEU A 150 9.04 10.51 -9.55
C LEU A 150 9.88 11.58 -10.26
N GLN A 151 10.40 11.29 -11.45
CA GLN A 151 11.18 12.27 -12.22
C GLN A 151 10.37 13.50 -12.66
N ARG A 152 9.05 13.37 -12.80
CA ARG A 152 8.15 14.45 -13.25
C ARG A 152 7.48 15.22 -12.11
N ASN A 153 7.64 14.79 -10.86
CA ASN A 153 6.99 15.40 -9.70
C ASN A 153 8.01 15.67 -8.61
N THR A 154 7.66 16.54 -7.67
CA THR A 154 8.45 16.70 -6.44
C THR A 154 8.19 15.48 -5.56
N PHE A 155 9.20 14.65 -5.33
CA PHE A 155 9.09 13.58 -4.33
C PHE A 155 9.59 14.07 -2.96
N VAL A 156 9.16 13.38 -1.92
CA VAL A 156 9.67 13.57 -0.56
C VAL A 156 10.13 12.23 -0.01
N ALA A 157 11.34 12.20 0.53
CA ALA A 157 11.83 11.09 1.33
C ALA A 157 11.70 11.45 2.82
N MET A 158 11.26 10.48 3.61
CA MET A 158 11.00 10.71 5.02
C MET A 158 11.33 9.49 5.88
N ARG A 159 11.80 9.76 7.09
CA ARG A 159 11.90 8.81 8.19
C ARG A 159 10.67 8.97 9.06
N VAL A 160 9.98 7.86 9.33
CA VAL A 160 8.75 7.84 10.12
C VAL A 160 8.95 6.91 11.30
N ALA A 161 8.95 7.46 12.51
CA ALA A 161 9.21 6.66 13.71
C ALA A 161 7.99 5.82 14.12
N THR A 162 6.78 6.32 13.90
CA THR A 162 5.53 5.64 14.34
C THR A 162 4.48 5.53 13.22
N PRO A 163 4.76 4.76 12.15
CA PRO A 163 3.74 4.47 11.13
C PRO A 163 2.64 3.59 11.70
N ARG A 164 1.37 3.94 11.44
CA ARG A 164 0.20 3.21 11.96
C ARG A 164 -0.79 2.89 10.86
N LEU A 165 -1.31 1.67 10.83
CA LEU A 165 -2.50 1.38 10.04
C LEU A 165 -3.69 2.05 10.71
N THR A 166 -4.43 2.88 9.98
CA THR A 166 -5.57 3.64 10.54
C THR A 166 -6.89 3.36 9.84
N GLY A 167 -6.85 2.69 8.69
CA GLY A 167 -8.04 2.38 7.93
C GLY A 167 -7.73 1.73 6.60
N MET A 168 -8.68 1.83 5.67
CA MET A 168 -8.56 1.27 4.33
C MET A 168 -9.12 2.20 3.26
N LEU A 169 -8.43 2.22 2.11
CA LEU A 169 -8.97 2.64 0.83
C LEU A 169 -9.74 1.46 0.21
N GLY A 170 -10.90 1.73 -0.37
CA GLY A 170 -11.76 0.69 -0.94
C GLY A 170 -13.06 1.25 -1.50
N THR A 171 -13.95 0.35 -1.90
CA THR A 171 -15.21 0.71 -2.54
C THR A 171 -16.35 0.66 -1.52
N PRO A 172 -17.04 1.79 -1.25
CA PRO A 172 -18.26 1.78 -0.47
C PRO A 172 -19.43 1.24 -1.28
N TYR A 173 -20.28 0.44 -0.66
CA TYR A 173 -21.52 -0.07 -1.24
C TYR A 173 -22.74 0.44 -0.46
N THR A 174 -23.86 0.51 -1.17
CA THR A 174 -25.20 0.73 -0.60
C THR A 174 -26.01 -0.54 -0.76
N ILE A 175 -26.82 -0.85 0.25
CA ILE A 175 -27.74 -1.98 0.25
C ILE A 175 -29.17 -1.45 0.24
N THR A 176 -29.95 -1.83 -0.77
CA THR A 176 -31.39 -1.54 -0.86
C THR A 176 -32.14 -2.85 -1.00
N GLY A 177 -32.87 -3.26 0.04
CA GLY A 177 -33.42 -4.61 0.11
C GLY A 177 -32.30 -5.67 0.07
N LEU A 178 -32.31 -6.51 -0.96
CA LEU A 178 -31.26 -7.52 -1.20
C LEU A 178 -30.27 -7.11 -2.31
N THR A 179 -30.37 -5.88 -2.82
CA THR A 179 -29.52 -5.40 -3.91
C THR A 179 -28.29 -4.69 -3.37
N ILE A 180 -27.13 -5.07 -3.91
CA ILE A 180 -25.82 -4.46 -3.64
C ILE A 180 -25.47 -3.55 -4.82
N THR A 181 -25.22 -2.27 -4.56
CA THR A 181 -24.73 -1.34 -5.59
C THR A 181 -23.58 -0.51 -5.05
N PRO A 182 -22.56 -0.15 -5.85
CA PRO A 182 -21.58 0.85 -5.44
C PRO A 182 -22.29 2.11 -4.94
N ALA A 183 -21.80 2.70 -3.85
CA ALA A 183 -22.39 3.90 -3.30
C ALA A 183 -22.24 5.07 -4.28
N HIS A 184 -23.12 6.06 -4.18
CA HIS A 184 -23.09 7.26 -5.03
C HIS A 184 -22.79 8.48 -4.17
N THR A 185 -22.13 9.48 -4.75
CA THR A 185 -21.97 10.81 -4.16
C THR A 185 -23.35 11.49 -4.04
N PRO A 186 -23.49 12.57 -3.25
CA PRO A 186 -24.73 13.36 -3.22
C PRO A 186 -25.16 13.88 -4.59
N THR A 187 -24.21 14.03 -5.53
CA THR A 187 -24.45 14.43 -6.92
C THR A 187 -24.82 13.26 -7.84
N GLY A 188 -25.07 12.06 -7.30
CA GLY A 188 -25.49 10.88 -8.07
C GLY A 188 -24.36 10.18 -8.84
N THR A 189 -23.09 10.50 -8.59
CA THR A 189 -21.95 9.86 -9.27
C THR A 189 -21.47 8.65 -8.47
N ALA A 190 -21.25 7.50 -9.12
CA ALA A 190 -20.73 6.32 -8.43
C ALA A 190 -19.39 6.61 -7.73
N MET A 191 -19.34 6.40 -6.42
CA MET A 191 -18.14 6.48 -5.61
C MET A 191 -17.25 5.29 -5.94
N LYS A 192 -16.19 5.54 -6.71
CA LYS A 192 -15.23 4.48 -7.06
C LYS A 192 -14.41 4.03 -5.86
N GLN A 193 -13.98 4.98 -5.03
CA GLN A 193 -13.18 4.72 -3.84
C GLN A 193 -13.48 5.74 -2.74
N ALA A 194 -13.38 5.29 -1.49
CA ALA A 194 -13.33 6.13 -0.31
C ALA A 194 -12.27 5.59 0.66
N ILE A 195 -11.93 6.38 1.67
CA ILE A 195 -11.03 5.97 2.74
C ILE A 195 -11.84 5.99 4.03
N ILE A 196 -11.90 4.87 4.74
CA ILE A 196 -12.60 4.81 6.03
C ILE A 196 -11.64 4.35 7.13
N PRO A 197 -11.75 4.90 8.36
CA PRO A 197 -11.04 4.35 9.50
C PRO A 197 -11.62 2.98 9.89
N PHE A 198 -10.84 2.17 10.59
CA PHE A 198 -11.25 0.82 11.00
C PHE A 198 -12.52 0.76 11.85
N ASN A 199 -12.76 1.79 12.66
CA ASN A 199 -13.93 1.87 13.53
C ASN A 199 -15.15 2.52 12.85
N HIS A 200 -15.09 2.81 11.54
CA HIS A 200 -16.18 3.48 10.84
C HIS A 200 -17.51 2.70 10.98
N PRO A 201 -18.64 3.36 11.26
CA PRO A 201 -19.93 2.68 11.43
C PRO A 201 -20.37 1.89 10.20
N GLN A 202 -20.03 2.38 8.99
CA GLN A 202 -20.40 1.74 7.73
C GLN A 202 -19.38 0.71 7.21
N ARG A 203 -18.42 0.28 8.04
CA ARG A 203 -17.36 -0.65 7.62
C ARG A 203 -17.87 -1.99 7.07
N HIS A 204 -19.06 -2.42 7.50
CA HIS A 204 -19.71 -3.64 7.00
C HIS A 204 -20.28 -3.51 5.58
N TYR A 205 -20.35 -2.30 5.03
CA TYR A 205 -20.77 -2.01 3.66
C TYR A 205 -19.59 -1.65 2.75
N PHE A 206 -18.36 -1.95 3.19
CA PHE A 206 -17.15 -1.48 2.55
C PHE A 206 -16.28 -2.64 2.08
N LEU A 207 -15.83 -2.56 0.83
CA LEU A 207 -14.90 -3.52 0.24
C LEU A 207 -13.48 -2.90 0.21
N GLY A 208 -12.67 -3.25 1.20
CA GLY A 208 -11.33 -2.72 1.42
C GLY A 208 -10.29 -3.27 0.45
N ALA A 209 -9.55 -2.40 -0.23
CA ALA A 209 -8.50 -2.76 -1.16
C ALA A 209 -7.11 -2.62 -0.54
N GLN A 210 -6.78 -1.44 0.02
CA GLN A 210 -5.44 -1.09 0.48
C GLN A 210 -5.48 -0.53 1.89
N TYR A 211 -4.51 -0.89 2.74
CA TYR A 211 -4.39 -0.25 4.05
C TYR A 211 -3.90 1.19 3.91
N ALA A 212 -4.53 2.09 4.69
CA ALA A 212 -4.06 3.44 4.92
C ALA A 212 -3.03 3.43 6.05
N ILE A 213 -1.83 3.95 5.77
CA ILE A 213 -0.75 4.11 6.74
C ILE A 213 -0.67 5.59 7.10
N GLU A 214 -0.97 5.92 8.35
CA GLU A 214 -0.74 7.24 8.91
C GLU A 214 0.71 7.39 9.35
N LEU A 215 1.33 8.50 8.96
CA LEU A 215 2.74 8.78 9.21
C LEU A 215 2.84 9.73 10.41
N ASN A 216 3.45 9.24 11.49
CA ASN A 216 3.66 10.01 12.71
C ASN A 216 5.15 10.06 13.09
N GLN A 217 5.54 11.15 13.74
CA GLN A 217 6.91 11.55 14.04
C GLN A 217 7.77 11.55 12.78
N VAL A 218 7.35 12.37 11.82
CA VAL A 218 7.95 12.44 10.49
C VAL A 218 9.18 13.35 10.50
N THR A 219 10.29 12.84 9.98
CA THR A 219 11.46 13.66 9.62
C THR A 219 11.70 13.60 8.12
N VAL A 220 11.62 14.75 7.45
CA VAL A 220 12.02 14.89 6.05
C VAL A 220 13.53 14.78 5.96
N ILE A 221 14.01 14.01 4.98
CA ILE A 221 15.43 13.73 4.78
C ILE A 221 15.83 14.03 3.33
N ASP A 222 17.11 14.34 3.14
CA ASP A 222 17.74 14.24 1.83
C ASP A 222 18.13 12.77 1.59
N LEU A 223 17.59 12.19 0.51
CA LEU A 223 17.82 10.78 0.19
C LEU A 223 19.21 10.54 -0.39
N GLU A 224 19.82 11.52 -1.06
CA GLU A 224 21.20 11.40 -1.57
C GLU A 224 22.19 11.35 -0.40
N ASP A 225 22.00 12.20 0.61
CA ASP A 225 22.80 12.19 1.84
C ASP A 225 22.69 10.85 2.58
N GLU A 226 21.49 10.28 2.66
CA GLU A 226 21.26 8.97 3.30
C GLU A 226 21.96 7.83 2.54
N LEU A 227 21.91 7.86 1.21
CA LEU A 227 22.62 6.90 0.36
C LEU A 227 24.14 7.03 0.51
N ALA A 228 24.67 8.25 0.60
CA ALA A 228 26.09 8.50 0.84
C ALA A 228 26.53 7.97 2.22
N LYS A 229 25.77 8.25 3.27
CA LYS A 229 26.02 7.74 4.64
C LYS A 229 25.98 6.21 4.72
N ALA A 230 25.00 5.57 4.07
CA ALA A 230 24.90 4.11 4.03
C ALA A 230 26.10 3.48 3.31
N THR A 231 26.55 4.08 2.21
CA THR A 231 27.74 3.65 1.47
C THR A 231 29.00 3.77 2.34
N ALA A 232 29.14 4.88 3.08
CA ALA A 232 30.26 5.08 3.99
C ALA A 232 30.27 4.05 5.13
N ARG A 233 29.13 3.78 5.78
CA ARG A 233 29.01 2.76 6.83
C ARG A 233 29.35 1.35 6.32
N GLY A 234 28.96 1.02 5.08
CA GLY A 234 29.32 -0.27 4.45
C GLY A 234 30.81 -0.43 4.16
N ARG A 235 31.55 0.68 3.97
CA ARG A 235 33.00 0.70 3.80
C ARG A 235 33.79 0.62 5.12
N VAL A 236 33.15 0.85 6.27
CA VAL A 236 33.81 0.92 7.61
C VAL A 236 33.95 -0.48 8.25
N THR A 237 33.95 -1.57 7.47
CA THR A 237 34.20 -2.92 8.01
C THR A 237 35.56 -3.45 7.59
N ILE A 238 36.36 -3.82 8.59
CA ILE A 238 37.69 -4.48 8.62
C ILE A 238 38.89 -3.51 8.74
N THR A 239 39.19 -3.14 10.00
CA THR A 239 40.53 -3.24 10.59
C THR A 239 40.46 -4.15 11.78
#